data_AF-A0A7S1RBY4-F1
#
_entry.id   AF-A0A7S1RBY4-F1
#
_cell.length_a   1.000
_cell.length_b   1.000
_cell.length_c   1.000
_cell.angle_alpha   90.00
_cell.angle_beta   90.00
_cell.angle_gamma   90.00
#
_symmetry.space_group_name_H-M   'P 1'
#
loop_
_entity.id
_entity.type
_entity.pdbx_description
1 polymer ?
#
loop_
_entity_poly.entity_id
_entity_poly.type
_entity_poly.pdbx_seq_one_letter_code
_entity_poly.pdbx_strand_id
1 'polypeptide(L)'
;EAEAGGVSLPGGPSVGIGMPYVELLCGLGAAAGICRFYREILGVPSELSEGACRVPIRHQFLLFRETAEELAPYDGHHVAIYVGDISRRDTSTSFSAMYEKCRAAGLVYNNPRFPHLRYDSLEDARRLGEFRVLDLVDPKSGKAAYTLEHEIRSLDHPGFSCRSLLASGRGEL
;
A
#
# COMPACT_ATOMS: atom_id res chain seq x y z
N GLU A 1 -27.05 -29.78 0.06
CA GLU A 1 -27.02 -28.66 -0.90
C GLU A 1 -26.18 -27.57 -0.25
N ALA A 2 -25.00 -27.29 -0.79
CA ALA A 2 -24.08 -26.29 -0.24
C ALA A 2 -24.12 -25.06 -1.15
N GLU A 3 -24.44 -23.93 -0.56
CA GLU A 3 -24.42 -22.60 -1.18
C GLU A 3 -23.05 -22.36 -1.82
N ALA A 4 -23.06 -22.01 -3.11
CA ALA A 4 -21.86 -21.67 -3.85
C ALA A 4 -21.26 -20.39 -3.26
N GLY A 5 -20.23 -20.55 -2.42
CA GLY A 5 -19.33 -19.46 -2.07
C GLY A 5 -18.84 -18.80 -3.36
N GLY A 6 -19.06 -17.50 -3.48
CA GLY A 6 -18.77 -16.72 -4.68
C GLY A 6 -17.36 -17.02 -5.18
N VAL A 7 -17.29 -17.65 -6.36
CA VAL A 7 -16.03 -17.81 -7.09
C VAL A 7 -15.60 -16.40 -7.48
N SER A 8 -14.47 -15.94 -6.93
CA SER A 8 -13.79 -14.74 -7.45
C SER A 8 -13.74 -14.87 -8.96
N LEU A 9 -14.31 -13.89 -9.68
CA LEU A 9 -14.32 -13.90 -11.14
C LEU A 9 -12.90 -14.21 -11.62
N PRO A 10 -12.71 -15.14 -12.58
CA PRO A 10 -11.41 -15.37 -13.17
C PRO A 10 -11.03 -14.11 -13.94
N GLY A 11 -10.38 -13.17 -13.27
CA GLY A 11 -9.76 -12.01 -13.89
C GLY A 11 -8.69 -12.56 -14.82
N GLY A 12 -9.03 -12.72 -16.10
CA GLY A 12 -8.06 -12.98 -17.15
C GLY A 12 -6.97 -11.92 -17.16
N PRO A 13 -5.95 -12.05 -18.03
CA PRO A 13 -4.88 -11.07 -18.13
C PRO A 13 -5.45 -9.66 -18.31
N SER A 14 -5.19 -8.78 -17.33
CA SER A 14 -5.54 -7.37 -17.39
C SER A 14 -4.75 -6.73 -18.53
N VAL A 15 -5.45 -6.28 -19.57
CA VAL A 15 -4.89 -5.56 -20.74
C VAL A 15 -4.49 -4.11 -20.42
N GLY A 16 -4.20 -3.80 -19.16
CA GLY A 16 -3.68 -2.49 -18.74
C GLY A 16 -4.73 -1.40 -18.51
N ILE A 17 -6.03 -1.68 -18.65
CA ILE A 17 -7.11 -0.74 -18.26
C ILE A 17 -7.51 -1.04 -16.80
N GLY A 18 -6.58 -0.82 -15.87
CA GLY A 18 -6.84 -0.88 -14.43
C GLY A 18 -7.33 0.45 -13.88
N MET A 19 -7.54 0.53 -12.55
CA MET A 19 -7.80 1.80 -11.87
C MET A 19 -6.57 2.72 -12.01
N PRO A 20 -6.67 3.88 -12.67
CA PRO A 20 -5.51 4.75 -12.88
C PRO A 20 -5.10 5.48 -11.60
N TYR A 21 -6.05 5.80 -10.73
CA TYR A 21 -5.78 6.38 -9.43
C TYR A 21 -6.97 6.23 -8.50
N VAL A 22 -6.73 6.44 -7.21
CA VAL A 22 -7.77 6.60 -6.19
C VAL A 22 -7.59 7.98 -5.57
N GLU A 23 -8.65 8.78 -5.55
CA GLU A 23 -8.69 10.03 -4.79
C GLU A 23 -9.33 9.77 -3.42
N LEU A 24 -8.67 10.25 -2.38
CA LEU A 24 -9.03 10.09 -0.98
C LEU A 24 -9.09 11.47 -0.35
N LEU A 25 -10.25 11.87 0.15
CA LEU A 25 -10.41 13.15 0.81
C LEU A 25 -9.79 13.08 2.22
N CYS A 26 -9.01 14.09 2.58
CA CYS A 26 -8.38 14.25 3.89
C CYS A 26 -8.67 15.63 4.49
N GLY A 27 -8.48 15.77 5.81
CA GLY A 27 -8.74 17.04 6.49
C GLY A 27 -7.73 18.12 6.12
N LEU A 28 -8.13 19.39 6.17
CA LEU A 28 -7.24 20.53 5.93
C LEU A 28 -5.93 20.42 6.74
N GLY A 29 -4.79 20.63 6.07
CA GLY A 29 -3.45 20.51 6.63
C GLY A 29 -2.85 19.09 6.68
N ALA A 30 -3.62 18.04 6.36
CA ALA A 30 -3.15 16.66 6.42
C ALA A 30 -2.20 16.29 5.27
N ALA A 31 -2.36 16.85 4.07
CA ALA A 31 -1.63 16.41 2.87
C ALA A 31 -0.11 16.50 3.04
N ALA A 32 0.37 17.55 3.71
CA ALA A 32 1.80 17.72 3.96
C ALA A 32 2.37 16.60 4.87
N GLY A 33 1.61 16.18 5.89
CA GLY A 33 1.98 15.07 6.78
C GLY A 33 1.97 13.74 6.07
N ILE A 34 0.95 13.49 5.25
CA ILE A 34 0.84 12.30 4.40
C ILE A 34 2.05 12.20 3.45
N CYS A 35 2.41 13.29 2.79
CA CYS A 35 3.56 13.30 1.87
C CYS A 35 4.89 13.01 2.58
N ARG A 36 5.09 13.53 3.80
CA ARG A 36 6.25 13.18 4.63
C ARG A 36 6.25 11.71 5.02
N PHE A 37 5.11 11.16 5.42
CA PHE A 37 4.98 9.73 5.73
C PHE A 37 5.46 8.86 4.57
N TYR A 38 4.95 9.07 3.35
CA TYR A 38 5.38 8.29 2.20
C TYR A 38 6.88 8.43 1.91
N ARG A 39 7.42 9.66 1.94
CA ARG A 39 8.83 9.91 1.62
C ARG A 39 9.80 9.39 2.68
N GLU A 40 9.49 9.61 3.95
CA GLU A 40 10.44 9.40 5.06
C GLU A 40 10.28 8.01 5.69
N ILE A 41 9.04 7.52 5.83
CA ILE A 41 8.77 6.20 6.42
C ILE A 41 8.82 5.12 5.35
N LEU A 42 8.00 5.26 4.31
CA LEU A 42 7.92 4.24 3.25
C LEU A 42 9.04 4.38 2.20
N GLY A 43 9.72 5.53 2.12
CA GLY A 43 10.74 5.77 1.09
C GLY A 43 10.17 5.88 -0.32
N VAL A 44 8.88 6.19 -0.45
CA VAL A 44 8.16 6.33 -1.72
C VAL A 44 8.11 7.80 -2.11
N PRO A 45 8.46 8.16 -3.36
CA PRO A 45 8.28 9.52 -3.85
C PRO A 45 6.82 9.97 -3.70
N SER A 46 6.64 11.23 -3.32
CA SER A 46 5.32 11.86 -3.28
C SER A 46 5.47 13.32 -3.67
N GLU A 47 4.39 13.96 -4.11
CA GLU A 47 4.33 15.32 -4.62
C GLU A 47 3.26 16.08 -3.85
N LEU A 48 3.61 17.22 -3.25
CA LEU A 48 2.67 18.07 -2.55
C LEU A 48 2.33 19.25 -3.47
N SER A 49 1.06 19.47 -3.77
CA SER A 49 0.58 20.60 -4.57
C SER A 49 -0.84 20.96 -4.18
N GLU A 50 -1.12 22.26 -3.99
CA GLU A 50 -2.48 22.80 -3.78
C GLU A 50 -3.35 22.02 -2.79
N GLY A 51 -2.82 21.74 -1.58
CA GLY A 51 -3.56 20.98 -0.56
C GLY A 51 -3.76 19.51 -0.91
N ALA A 52 -2.99 18.95 -1.85
CA ALA A 52 -3.05 17.54 -2.21
C ALA A 52 -1.67 16.87 -2.16
N CYS A 53 -1.64 15.63 -1.67
CA CYS A 53 -0.49 14.76 -1.73
C CYS A 53 -0.71 13.66 -2.75
N ARG A 54 0.10 13.67 -3.82
CA ARG A 54 0.09 12.67 -4.88
C ARG A 54 1.23 11.66 -4.66
N VAL A 55 0.91 10.38 -4.68
CA VAL A 55 1.87 9.28 -4.47
C VAL A 55 1.91 8.43 -5.74
N PRO A 56 2.86 8.67 -6.66
CA PRO A 56 2.99 7.89 -7.87
C PRO A 56 3.47 6.46 -7.59
N ILE A 57 2.81 5.48 -8.21
CA ILE A 57 3.10 4.06 -8.17
C ILE A 57 3.09 3.54 -9.62
N ARG A 58 4.23 3.67 -10.29
CA ARG A 58 4.37 3.45 -11.75
C ARG A 58 3.34 4.28 -12.54
N HIS A 59 2.40 3.63 -13.23
CA HIS A 59 1.37 4.26 -14.05
C HIS A 59 0.10 4.58 -13.25
N GLN A 60 0.06 4.19 -11.96
CA GLN A 60 -1.03 4.49 -11.04
C GLN A 60 -0.60 5.53 -10.02
N PHE A 61 -1.54 6.12 -9.28
CA PHE A 61 -1.21 6.94 -8.12
C PHE A 61 -2.31 6.93 -7.07
N LEU A 62 -1.96 7.23 -5.83
CA LEU A 62 -2.91 7.65 -4.79
C LEU A 62 -2.90 9.18 -4.72
N LEU A 63 -4.07 9.79 -4.54
CA LEU A 63 -4.20 11.23 -4.39
C LEU A 63 -4.97 11.55 -3.11
N PHE A 64 -4.30 12.10 -2.11
CA PHE A 64 -4.93 12.58 -0.90
C PHE A 64 -5.22 14.07 -1.05
N ARG A 65 -6.49 14.47 -1.09
CA ARG A 65 -6.91 15.85 -1.33
C ARG A 65 -7.56 16.44 -0.09
N GLU A 66 -7.04 17.57 0.36
CA GLU A 66 -7.63 18.30 1.47
C GLU A 66 -9.01 18.86 1.10
N THR A 67 -9.96 18.71 2.01
CA THR A 67 -11.30 19.28 1.89
C THR A 67 -11.74 19.93 3.19
N ALA A 68 -12.63 20.91 3.07
CA ALA A 68 -13.34 21.52 4.20
C ALA A 68 -14.66 20.80 4.52
N GLU A 69 -15.05 19.82 3.69
CA GLU A 69 -16.23 18.98 3.93
C GLU A 69 -16.02 18.03 5.11
N GLU A 70 -17.13 17.65 5.75
CA GLU A 70 -17.09 16.64 6.81
C GLU A 70 -16.74 15.26 6.22
N LEU A 71 -15.71 14.62 6.77
CA LEU A 71 -15.27 13.30 6.36
C LEU A 71 -16.04 12.21 7.10
N ALA A 72 -16.50 11.21 6.37
CA ALA A 72 -17.07 10.02 6.98
C ALA A 72 -16.01 9.31 7.86
N PRO A 73 -16.41 8.68 8.97
CA PRO A 73 -15.51 7.85 9.76
C PRO A 73 -14.90 6.72 8.93
N TYR A 74 -13.65 6.37 9.24
CA TYR A 74 -13.00 5.21 8.63
C TYR A 74 -13.78 3.92 8.91
N ASP A 75 -14.10 3.17 7.85
CA ASP A 75 -14.95 1.98 7.90
C ASP A 75 -14.17 0.65 7.79
N GLY A 76 -12.84 0.71 7.76
CA GLY A 76 -11.99 -0.48 7.60
C GLY A 76 -11.62 -0.83 6.15
N HIS A 77 -11.89 0.04 5.17
CA HIS A 77 -11.39 -0.14 3.80
C HIS A 77 -9.86 -0.08 3.73
N HIS A 78 -9.26 -0.81 2.78
CA HIS A 78 -7.82 -0.86 2.63
C HIS A 78 -7.42 -0.78 1.14
N VAL A 79 -6.17 -0.43 0.92
CA VAL A 79 -5.52 -0.51 -0.40
C VAL A 79 -4.40 -1.53 -0.34
N ALA A 80 -4.22 -2.29 -1.43
CA ALA A 80 -3.07 -3.17 -1.59
C ALA A 80 -2.02 -2.49 -2.46
N ILE A 81 -0.80 -2.38 -1.95
CA ILE A 81 0.35 -1.82 -2.68
C ILE A 81 1.45 -2.86 -2.82
N TYR A 82 2.05 -2.96 -4.00
CA TYR A 82 3.15 -3.87 -4.27
C TYR A 82 4.50 -3.15 -4.18
N VAL A 83 5.43 -3.74 -3.44
CA VAL A 83 6.77 -3.18 -3.18
C VAL A 83 7.82 -4.12 -3.76
N GLY A 84 8.68 -3.54 -4.59
CA GLY A 84 9.79 -4.22 -5.26
C GLY A 84 10.23 -3.47 -6.50
N ASP A 85 11.20 -4.04 -7.20
CA ASP A 85 11.72 -3.50 -8.46
C ASP A 85 11.79 -4.61 -9.50
N ILE A 86 10.84 -4.58 -10.45
CA ILE A 86 10.74 -5.57 -11.52
C ILE A 86 12.00 -5.55 -12.40
N SER A 87 12.55 -4.37 -12.71
CA SER A 87 13.72 -4.23 -13.58
C SER A 87 14.98 -4.84 -12.95
N ARG A 88 15.06 -4.79 -11.61
CA ARG A 88 16.15 -5.36 -10.82
C ARG A 88 15.85 -6.76 -10.29
N ARG A 89 14.68 -7.33 -10.62
CA ARG A 89 14.17 -8.60 -10.08
C ARG A 89 14.16 -8.63 -8.55
N ASP A 90 13.99 -7.47 -7.92
CA ASP A 90 13.79 -7.38 -6.49
C ASP A 90 12.33 -7.69 -6.17
N THR A 91 12.08 -8.91 -5.73
CA THR A 91 10.74 -9.36 -5.36
C THR A 91 10.42 -9.22 -3.88
N SER A 92 11.43 -9.08 -3.01
CA SER A 92 11.27 -9.21 -1.55
C SER A 92 12.29 -8.41 -0.73
N THR A 93 13.40 -7.95 -1.30
CA THR A 93 14.41 -7.17 -0.57
C THR A 93 13.87 -5.80 -0.18
N SER A 94 13.29 -5.03 -1.11
CA SER A 94 12.66 -3.74 -0.79
C SER A 94 11.49 -3.90 0.19
N PHE A 95 10.68 -4.95 0.01
CA PHE A 95 9.60 -5.29 0.92
C PHE A 95 10.12 -5.51 2.36
N SER A 96 11.17 -6.31 2.51
CA SER A 96 11.78 -6.60 3.81
C SER A 96 12.34 -5.34 4.48
N ALA A 97 13.03 -4.49 3.71
CA ALA A 97 13.57 -3.23 4.21
C ALA A 97 12.47 -2.26 4.66
N MET A 98 11.35 -2.21 3.92
CA MET A 98 10.20 -1.41 4.30
C MET A 98 9.53 -1.95 5.57
N TYR A 99 9.38 -3.27 5.70
CA TYR A 99 8.88 -3.90 6.93
C TYR A 99 9.70 -3.47 8.15
N GLU A 100 11.03 -3.58 8.08
CA GLU A 100 11.90 -3.22 9.21
C GLU A 100 11.78 -1.75 9.60
N LYS A 101 11.68 -0.84 8.62
CA LYS A 101 11.41 0.59 8.88
C LYS A 101 10.07 0.81 9.56
N CYS A 102 9.00 0.20 9.06
CA CYS A 102 7.66 0.30 9.66
C CYS A 102 7.63 -0.32 11.05
N ARG A 103 8.34 -1.43 11.27
CA ARG A 103 8.44 -2.10 12.57
C ARG A 103 9.18 -1.25 13.58
N ALA A 104 10.32 -0.66 13.19
CA ALA A 104 11.09 0.26 14.04
C ALA A 104 10.27 1.52 14.41
N ALA A 105 9.39 1.96 13.52
CA ALA A 105 8.47 3.07 13.77
C ALA A 105 7.20 2.67 14.55
N GLY A 106 7.01 1.39 14.90
CA GLY A 106 5.82 0.90 15.61
C GLY A 106 4.54 0.89 14.78
N LEU A 107 4.64 0.89 13.45
CA LEU A 107 3.52 1.06 12.52
C LEU A 107 2.92 -0.25 12.01
N VAL A 108 3.59 -1.39 12.24
CA VAL A 108 3.08 -2.69 11.79
C VAL A 108 1.79 -3.01 12.52
N TYR A 109 0.73 -3.21 11.75
CA TYR A 109 -0.63 -3.40 12.22
C TYR A 109 -1.10 -4.84 12.00
N ASN A 110 -1.53 -5.50 13.07
CA ASN A 110 -2.20 -6.80 13.00
C ASN A 110 -3.71 -6.56 13.02
N ASN A 111 -4.36 -6.62 11.86
CA ASN A 111 -5.79 -6.35 11.74
C ASN A 111 -6.62 -7.42 12.51
N PRO A 112 -7.39 -7.04 13.55
CA PRO A 112 -8.19 -7.98 14.34
C PRO A 112 -9.25 -8.75 13.54
N ARG A 113 -9.66 -8.22 12.38
CA ARG A 113 -10.58 -8.89 11.44
C ARG A 113 -9.96 -10.15 10.84
N PHE A 114 -8.63 -10.21 10.74
CA PHE A 114 -7.88 -11.32 10.17
C PHE A 114 -6.91 -11.91 11.21
N PRO A 115 -7.40 -12.56 12.29
CA PRO A 115 -6.57 -12.96 13.42
C PRO A 115 -5.48 -13.99 13.07
N HIS A 116 -5.61 -14.66 11.93
CA HIS A 116 -4.65 -15.62 11.38
C HIS A 116 -3.52 -14.95 10.59
N LEU A 117 -3.67 -13.67 10.23
CA LEU A 117 -2.66 -12.89 9.52
C LEU A 117 -1.96 -11.96 10.52
N ARG A 118 -0.81 -12.42 11.01
CA ARG A 118 0.02 -11.69 11.96
C ARG A 118 1.40 -11.46 11.38
N TYR A 119 1.96 -10.29 11.66
CA TYR A 119 3.24 -9.80 11.15
C TYR A 119 4.14 -9.39 12.32
N ASP A 120 4.25 -10.25 13.33
CA ASP A 120 4.99 -9.93 14.56
C ASP A 120 6.51 -9.91 14.33
N SER A 121 6.97 -10.59 13.28
CA SER A 121 8.36 -10.67 12.85
C SER A 121 8.53 -10.48 11.34
N LEU A 122 9.74 -10.17 10.89
CA LEU A 122 10.06 -10.14 9.46
C LEU A 122 9.87 -11.51 8.81
N GLU A 123 10.10 -12.60 9.55
CA GLU A 123 9.87 -13.95 9.07
C GLU A 123 8.39 -14.19 8.75
N ASP A 124 7.48 -13.73 9.61
CA ASP A 124 6.04 -13.80 9.37
C ASP A 124 5.62 -13.01 8.13
N ALA A 125 6.08 -11.76 8.03
CA ALA A 125 5.78 -10.90 6.88
C ALA A 125 6.30 -11.50 5.56
N ARG A 126 7.52 -12.07 5.57
CA ARG A 126 8.09 -12.75 4.40
C ARG A 126 7.33 -14.02 4.03
N ARG A 127 6.97 -14.85 5.02
CA ARG A 127 6.23 -16.09 4.82
C ARG A 127 4.84 -15.84 4.23
N LEU A 128 4.16 -14.77 4.68
CA LEU A 128 2.86 -14.38 4.14
C LEU A 128 2.99 -13.57 2.84
N GLY A 129 4.14 -12.93 2.60
CA GLY A 129 4.36 -12.05 1.46
C GLY A 129 3.65 -10.69 1.60
N GLU A 130 3.15 -10.38 2.80
CA GLU A 130 2.45 -9.13 3.09
C GLU A 130 2.69 -8.69 4.54
N PHE A 131 2.44 -7.41 4.81
CA PHE A 131 2.17 -6.86 6.14
C PHE A 131 1.25 -5.66 6.01
N ARG A 132 0.72 -5.16 7.13
CA ARG A 132 -0.24 -4.04 7.12
C ARG A 132 0.25 -2.85 7.94
N VAL A 133 -0.12 -1.65 7.51
CA VAL A 133 0.04 -0.39 8.25
C VAL A 133 -1.29 0.34 8.22
N LEU A 134 -1.79 0.83 9.36
CA LEU A 134 -3.12 1.47 9.45
C LEU A 134 -3.06 2.99 9.35
N ASP A 135 -2.25 3.61 10.20
CA ASP A 135 -2.21 5.06 10.32
C ASP A 135 -1.02 5.66 9.57
N LEU A 136 -1.29 6.67 8.75
CA LEU A 136 -0.28 7.46 8.05
C LEU A 136 0.17 8.54 9.03
N VAL A 137 1.10 8.18 9.90
CA VAL A 137 1.62 9.06 10.95
C VAL A 137 2.56 10.10 10.34
N ASP A 138 2.28 11.38 10.57
CA ASP A 138 3.19 12.45 10.18
C ASP A 138 4.45 12.39 11.06
N PRO A 139 5.64 12.07 10.51
CA PRO A 139 6.86 11.93 11.31
C PRO A 139 7.28 13.23 12.01
N LYS A 140 6.82 14.39 11.53
CA LYS A 140 7.10 15.69 12.16
C LYS A 140 6.31 15.90 13.47
N SER A 141 5.05 15.49 13.50
CA SER A 141 4.15 15.75 14.62
C SER A 141 3.91 14.52 15.50
N GLY A 142 4.21 13.32 15.01
CA GLY A 142 3.92 12.04 15.66
C GLY A 142 2.42 11.70 15.71
N LYS A 143 1.57 12.45 15.00
CA LYS A 143 0.12 12.24 14.95
C LYS A 143 -0.29 11.59 13.64
N ALA A 144 -1.37 10.80 13.67
CA ALA A 144 -1.99 10.29 12.45
C ALA A 144 -2.48 11.46 11.60
N ALA A 145 -1.95 11.59 10.38
CA ALA A 145 -2.44 12.54 9.39
C ALA A 145 -3.64 11.98 8.61
N TYR A 146 -3.73 10.65 8.51
CA TYR A 146 -4.82 9.94 7.86
C TYR A 146 -4.86 8.49 8.36
N THR A 147 -6.04 7.87 8.33
CA THR A 147 -6.22 6.44 8.61
C THR A 147 -6.67 5.75 7.33
N LEU A 148 -5.84 4.85 6.83
CA LEU A 148 -6.12 4.00 5.68
C LEU A 148 -5.22 2.78 5.77
N GLU A 149 -5.81 1.60 5.89
CA GLU A 149 -5.03 0.39 5.91
C GLU A 149 -4.33 0.17 4.57
N HIS A 150 -3.00 0.11 4.63
CA HIS A 150 -2.12 -0.27 3.55
C HIS A 150 -1.74 -1.73 3.75
N GLU A 151 -2.25 -2.58 2.87
CA GLU A 151 -1.76 -3.93 2.71
C GLU A 151 -0.54 -3.90 1.79
N ILE A 152 0.64 -3.94 2.40
CA ILE A 152 1.92 -3.85 1.72
C ILE A 152 2.31 -5.27 1.34
N ARG A 153 2.44 -5.53 0.04
CA ARG A 153 2.73 -6.85 -0.53
C ARG A 153 4.09 -6.88 -1.22
N SER A 154 4.80 -7.98 -1.08
CA SER A 154 5.98 -8.28 -1.91
C SER A 154 5.54 -8.66 -3.34
N LEU A 155 6.48 -8.69 -4.29
CA LEU A 155 6.16 -9.19 -5.64
C LEU A 155 6.05 -10.72 -5.67
N ASP A 156 6.49 -11.41 -4.61
CA ASP A 156 6.30 -12.85 -4.46
C ASP A 156 4.87 -13.21 -4.00
N HIS A 157 4.16 -12.27 -3.37
CA HIS A 157 2.82 -12.46 -2.82
C HIS A 157 1.87 -13.16 -3.81
N PRO A 158 1.11 -14.20 -3.42
CA PRO A 158 0.23 -14.99 -4.29
C PRO A 158 -0.62 -14.15 -5.26
N GLY A 159 -1.19 -13.05 -4.77
CA GLY A 159 -2.04 -12.14 -5.56
C GLY A 159 -1.32 -11.25 -6.57
N PHE A 160 0.02 -11.21 -6.61
CA PHE A 160 0.74 -10.45 -7.64
C PHE A 160 0.49 -11.09 -9.01
N SER A 161 -0.32 -10.42 -9.84
CA SER A 161 -0.80 -10.98 -11.10
C SER A 161 0.19 -10.81 -12.26
N CYS A 162 1.16 -9.90 -12.13
CA CYS A 162 2.11 -9.57 -13.20
C CYS A 162 3.42 -10.39 -13.12
N ARG A 163 3.36 -11.66 -12.69
CA ARG A 163 4.56 -12.52 -12.51
C ARG A 163 5.35 -12.71 -13.80
N SER A 164 4.69 -12.66 -14.96
CA SER A 164 5.36 -12.73 -16.27
C SER A 164 6.39 -11.62 -16.47
N LEU A 165 6.18 -10.44 -15.87
CA LEU A 165 7.13 -9.32 -15.91
C LEU A 165 8.41 -9.62 -15.12
N LEU A 166 8.36 -10.53 -14.15
CA LEU A 166 9.55 -10.99 -13.40
C LEU A 166 10.33 -12.04 -14.18
N ALA A 167 9.67 -12.83 -15.03
CA ALA A 167 10.32 -13.89 -15.82
C ALA A 167 11.05 -13.33 -17.05
N SER A 168 10.50 -12.29 -17.68
CA SER A 168 11.02 -11.72 -18.92
C SER A 168 12.29 -10.90 -18.67
N GLY A 169 13.44 -11.46 -19.04
CA GLY A 169 14.77 -10.83 -18.89
C GLY A 169 15.13 -9.79 -19.94
N ARG A 170 14.18 -9.03 -20.47
CA ARG A 170 14.49 -7.91 -21.38
C ARG A 170 13.63 -6.72 -21.03
N GLY A 171 14.31 -5.58 -20.86
CA GLY A 171 13.70 -4.29 -20.66
C GLY A 171 12.79 -3.89 -21.82
N GLU A 172 12.07 -2.80 -21.56
CA GLU A 172 10.97 -2.20 -22.31
C GLU A 172 9.59 -2.60 -21.78
N LEU A 173 9.17 -1.80 -20.79
CA LEU A 173 7.82 -1.26 -20.64
C LEU A 173 7.94 0.26 -20.55
#